data_AF-A0A067CS65-F1
#
_entry.id   AF-A0A067CS65-F1
#
_cell.length_a   1.000
_cell.length_b   1.000
_cell.length_c   1.000
_cell.angle_alpha   90.00
_cell.angle_beta   90.00
_cell.angle_gamma   90.00
#
_symmetry.space_group_name_H-M   'P 1'
#
loop_
_entity.id
_entity.type
_entity.pdbx_description
1 polymer ?
#
loop_
_entity_poly.entity_id
_entity_poly.type
_entity_poly.pdbx_seq_one_letter_code
_entity_poly.pdbx_strand_id
1 'polypeptide(L)'
;MKFLPVTCDHSGTPGPCPLCPTEDQSLYGRLTMKPPQHHLCLSAGPGIHLVKIEWLKPHEAIVSREKIESLTAATLTWGGYLEPLLVDRQTGAILDGHHRYTVGLELQLRQLPAILVDYLDDASISVHVWPGSALPVLTKHDVVLMALSPHTFPPKSSKHKYPFSLGKIAVPLRLLEDRATYMGMYLPVPRHHVAA
;
A
#
# COMPACT_ATOMS: atom_id res chain seq x y z
N MET A 1 -3.66 -45.54 -13.89
CA MET A 1 -3.47 -44.86 -15.19
C MET A 1 -2.38 -43.81 -15.01
N LYS A 2 -1.21 -43.98 -15.64
CA LYS A 2 -0.10 -43.02 -15.56
C LYS A 2 -0.32 -41.95 -16.64
N PHE A 3 -0.48 -40.70 -16.24
CA PHE A 3 -0.48 -39.57 -17.17
C PHE A 3 0.97 -39.29 -17.56
N LEU A 4 1.27 -39.38 -18.85
CA LEU A 4 2.55 -38.94 -19.40
C LEU A 4 2.52 -37.41 -19.58
N PRO A 5 3.59 -36.68 -19.24
CA PRO A 5 3.65 -35.24 -19.51
C PRO A 5 3.72 -35.00 -21.01
N VAL A 6 2.83 -34.14 -21.52
CA VAL A 6 2.86 -33.66 -22.90
C VAL A 6 3.97 -32.61 -23.00
N THR A 7 5.05 -32.92 -23.71
CA THR A 7 6.14 -31.96 -24.00
C THR A 7 5.91 -31.33 -25.36
N CYS A 8 5.98 -30.00 -25.44
CA CYS A 8 5.91 -29.25 -26.70
C CYS A 8 7.27 -29.28 -27.40
N ASP A 9 7.31 -29.75 -28.66
CA ASP A 9 8.48 -29.64 -29.54
C ASP A 9 8.28 -28.43 -30.46
N HIS A 10 9.27 -27.52 -30.49
CA HIS A 10 9.21 -26.25 -31.22
C HIS A 10 10.00 -26.29 -32.55
N SER A 11 10.13 -27.47 -33.15
CA SER A 11 10.90 -27.70 -34.38
C SER A 11 10.18 -27.30 -35.68
N GLY A 12 9.04 -26.59 -35.65
CA GLY A 12 8.28 -26.24 -36.85
C GLY A 12 7.38 -25.00 -36.75
N THR A 13 7.54 -24.11 -37.75
CA THR A 13 6.77 -22.91 -38.14
C THR A 13 6.47 -21.80 -37.11
N PRO A 14 6.66 -20.51 -37.48
CA PRO A 14 6.38 -19.39 -36.59
C PRO A 14 4.86 -19.17 -36.52
N GLY A 15 4.24 -19.68 -35.46
CA GLY A 15 2.83 -19.45 -35.12
C GLY A 15 2.59 -19.60 -33.62
N PRO A 16 1.62 -18.88 -33.04
CA PRO A 16 1.35 -18.95 -31.60
C PRO A 16 0.86 -20.35 -31.22
N CYS A 17 1.57 -21.00 -30.30
CA CYS A 17 1.24 -22.35 -29.81
C CYS A 17 -0.04 -22.30 -28.94
N PRO A 18 -1.12 -23.02 -29.29
CA PRO A 18 -2.38 -23.00 -28.55
C PRO A 18 -2.31 -23.68 -27.16
N LEU A 19 -1.20 -24.38 -26.86
CA LEU A 19 -0.96 -25.04 -25.57
C LEU A 19 -0.04 -24.24 -24.63
N CYS A 20 0.58 -23.17 -25.12
CA CYS A 20 1.37 -22.25 -24.30
C CYS A 20 0.48 -21.07 -23.89
N PRO A 21 0.46 -20.66 -22.61
CA PRO A 21 -0.20 -19.41 -22.23
C PRO A 21 0.39 -18.30 -23.09
N THR A 22 -0.45 -17.60 -23.87
CA THR A 22 -0.03 -16.40 -24.57
C THR A 22 0.57 -15.45 -23.54
N GLU A 23 1.85 -15.09 -23.67
CA GLU A 23 2.44 -14.05 -22.83
C GLU A 23 1.56 -12.80 -22.97
N ASP A 24 0.75 -12.52 -21.95
CA ASP A 24 0.00 -11.28 -21.82
C ASP A 24 1.06 -10.18 -21.70
N GLN A 25 1.38 -9.56 -22.83
CA GLN A 25 2.24 -8.37 -22.87
C GLN A 25 1.49 -7.24 -22.19
N SER A 26 1.54 -7.25 -20.86
CA SER A 26 1.28 -6.11 -20.02
C SER A 26 1.98 -4.89 -20.63
N LEU A 27 1.23 -3.81 -20.83
CA LEU A 27 1.74 -2.49 -21.22
C LEU A 27 2.87 -1.97 -20.29
N TYR A 28 3.09 -2.61 -19.15
CA TYR A 28 4.12 -2.29 -18.16
C TYR A 28 5.37 -3.18 -18.23
N GLY A 29 5.52 -4.01 -19.27
CA GLY A 29 6.66 -4.89 -19.45
C GLY A 29 6.83 -5.92 -18.31
N ARG A 30 7.86 -6.76 -18.41
CA ARG A 30 8.22 -7.71 -17.35
C ARG A 30 8.73 -6.90 -16.15
N LEU A 31 7.87 -6.70 -15.14
CA LEU A 31 8.24 -6.07 -13.86
C LEU A 31 9.32 -6.91 -13.17
N THR A 32 10.59 -6.69 -13.51
CA THR A 32 11.72 -7.31 -12.84
C THR A 32 12.12 -6.43 -11.66
N MET A 33 11.64 -6.79 -10.47
CA MET A 33 12.14 -6.18 -9.24
C MET A 33 13.58 -6.66 -9.03
N LYS A 34 14.56 -5.75 -9.17
CA LYS A 34 15.94 -6.05 -8.79
C LYS A 34 16.04 -6.15 -7.26
N PRO A 35 16.68 -7.19 -6.70
CA PRO A 35 16.99 -7.21 -5.27
C PRO A 35 17.85 -6.00 -4.90
N PRO A 36 17.70 -5.43 -3.69
CA PRO A 36 18.43 -4.24 -3.28
C PRO A 36 19.93 -4.53 -3.29
N GLN A 37 20.66 -3.83 -4.16
CA GLN A 37 22.10 -3.77 -4.08
C GLN A 37 22.43 -2.78 -2.95
N HIS A 38 23.01 -3.29 -1.87
CA HIS A 38 23.19 -2.64 -0.57
C HIS A 38 24.11 -1.39 -0.55
N HIS A 39 24.41 -0.78 -1.69
CA HIS A 39 25.28 0.37 -1.75
C HIS A 39 24.68 1.45 -2.66
N LEU A 40 24.56 2.67 -2.12
CA LEU A 40 24.18 3.94 -2.74
C LEU A 40 22.67 4.28 -2.78
N CYS A 41 22.14 4.85 -1.68
CA CYS A 41 21.41 6.13 -1.73
C CYS A 41 21.04 6.63 -0.31
N LEU A 42 21.63 7.73 0.15
CA LEU A 42 21.28 8.40 1.42
C LEU A 42 19.99 9.26 1.32
N SER A 43 19.13 9.04 0.32
CA SER A 43 17.88 9.79 0.11
C SER A 43 16.64 8.93 -0.17
N ALA A 44 16.74 7.60 -0.03
CA ALA A 44 15.58 6.72 -0.14
C ALA A 44 14.73 6.84 1.14
N GLY A 45 13.47 7.28 1.00
CA GLY A 45 12.48 7.21 2.08
C GLY A 45 12.31 5.76 2.59
N PRO A 46 11.60 5.57 3.71
CA PRO A 46 11.38 4.23 4.27
C PRO A 46 10.77 3.29 3.24
N GLY A 47 11.15 2.01 3.30
CA GLY A 47 10.67 0.99 2.38
C GLY A 47 9.13 0.90 2.37
N ILE A 48 8.56 0.79 1.19
CA ILE A 48 7.11 0.56 1.02
C ILE A 48 6.88 -0.95 1.00
N HIS A 49 5.84 -1.45 1.64
CA HIS A 49 5.50 -2.87 1.67
C HIS A 49 4.08 -3.07 1.17
N LEU A 50 3.81 -4.15 0.45
CA LEU A 50 2.42 -4.56 0.23
C LEU A 50 1.96 -5.37 1.43
N VAL A 51 0.93 -4.87 2.10
CA VAL A 51 0.35 -5.53 3.27
C VAL A 51 -1.09 -5.92 2.98
N LYS A 52 -1.50 -7.07 3.52
CA LYS A 52 -2.86 -7.54 3.35
C LYS A 52 -3.84 -6.56 3.96
N ILE A 53 -4.90 -6.26 3.23
CA ILE A 53 -5.91 -5.30 3.69
C ILE A 53 -6.58 -5.77 5.00
N GLU A 54 -6.74 -7.09 5.18
CA GLU A 54 -7.35 -7.71 6.36
C GLU A 54 -6.53 -7.53 7.66
N TRP A 55 -5.23 -7.25 7.54
CA TRP A 55 -4.36 -7.02 8.70
C TRP A 55 -4.43 -5.58 9.21
N LEU A 56 -4.83 -4.64 8.34
CA LEU A 56 -4.91 -3.22 8.63
C LEU A 56 -6.10 -2.90 9.53
N LYS A 57 -5.87 -2.04 10.51
CA LYS A 57 -6.84 -1.70 11.56
C LYS A 57 -7.00 -0.19 11.67
N PRO A 58 -8.12 0.39 11.21
CA PRO A 58 -8.36 1.82 11.36
C PRO A 58 -8.72 2.15 12.81
N HIS A 59 -8.14 3.20 13.38
CA HIS A 59 -8.60 3.78 14.66
C HIS A 59 -9.50 5.01 14.50
N GLU A 60 -9.72 5.47 13.27
CA GLU A 60 -10.47 6.70 12.97
C GLU A 60 -11.49 6.45 11.86
N ALA A 61 -12.68 7.04 12.00
CA ALA A 61 -13.71 7.02 10.97
C ALA A 61 -13.38 7.97 9.80
N ILE A 62 -13.95 7.70 8.63
CA ILE A 62 -13.81 8.56 7.45
C ILE A 62 -14.62 9.85 7.57
N VAL A 63 -14.09 10.94 6.99
CA VAL A 63 -14.73 12.28 7.04
C VAL A 63 -16.11 12.31 6.37
N SER A 64 -16.25 11.76 5.16
CA SER A 64 -17.52 11.75 4.45
C SER A 64 -17.53 10.69 3.36
N ARG A 65 -18.73 10.24 2.98
CA ARG A 65 -18.95 9.33 1.86
C ARG A 65 -18.49 9.93 0.53
N GLU A 66 -18.84 11.18 0.27
CA GLU A 66 -18.44 11.94 -0.93
C GLU A 66 -16.90 11.98 -1.09
N LYS A 67 -16.16 12.13 0.02
CA LYS A 67 -14.69 12.14 -0.03
C LYS A 67 -14.14 10.80 -0.48
N ILE A 68 -14.77 9.70 -0.05
CA ILE A 68 -14.38 8.35 -0.49
C ILE A 68 -14.73 8.17 -1.96
N GLU A 69 -15.94 8.50 -2.39
CA GLU A 69 -16.36 8.37 -3.78
C GLU A 69 -15.45 9.14 -4.74
N SER A 70 -15.13 10.40 -4.40
CA SER A 70 -14.18 11.22 -5.15
C SER A 70 -12.79 10.58 -5.21
N LEU A 71 -12.29 10.03 -4.09
CA LEU A 71 -10.98 9.40 -4.04
C LEU A 71 -10.97 8.05 -4.78
N THR A 72 -12.04 7.27 -4.72
CA THR A 72 -12.24 6.02 -5.47
C THR A 72 -12.20 6.30 -6.98
N ALA A 73 -12.95 7.30 -7.45
CA ALA A 73 -12.94 7.71 -8.86
C ALA A 73 -11.54 8.18 -9.32
N ALA A 74 -10.86 8.98 -8.50
CA ALA A 74 -9.49 9.41 -8.80
C ALA A 74 -8.51 8.23 -8.85
N THR A 75 -8.61 7.29 -7.91
CA THR A 75 -7.76 6.08 -7.84
C THR A 75 -7.95 5.20 -9.08
N LEU A 76 -9.19 5.00 -9.53
CA LEU A 76 -9.49 4.31 -10.78
C LEU A 76 -8.91 5.04 -12.00
N THR A 77 -9.02 6.37 -12.02
CA THR A 77 -8.50 7.22 -13.11
C THR A 77 -6.98 7.14 -13.20
N TRP A 78 -6.27 7.13 -12.06
CA TRP A 78 -4.82 6.96 -11.99
C TRP A 78 -4.38 5.52 -12.27
N GLY A 79 -5.29 4.55 -12.16
CA GLY A 79 -4.99 3.13 -12.32
C GLY A 79 -4.14 2.55 -11.18
N GLY A 80 -4.05 3.21 -10.03
CA GLY A 80 -3.17 2.80 -8.95
C GLY A 80 -3.17 3.69 -7.71
N TYR A 81 -2.46 3.23 -6.69
CA TYR A 81 -2.18 4.01 -5.48
C TYR A 81 -0.93 4.85 -5.71
N LEU A 82 -1.04 6.16 -5.41
CA LEU A 82 0.04 7.13 -5.60
C LEU A 82 0.76 7.53 -4.32
N GLU A 83 0.22 7.15 -3.16
CA GLU A 83 0.84 7.39 -1.85
C GLU A 83 0.59 6.18 -0.93
N PRO A 84 1.59 5.71 -0.16
CA PRO A 84 1.44 4.58 0.75
C PRO A 84 0.76 4.98 2.06
N LEU A 85 0.10 4.04 2.72
CA LEU A 85 -0.37 4.20 4.11
C LEU A 85 0.84 4.30 5.06
N LEU A 86 0.65 4.91 6.24
CA LEU A 86 1.59 4.76 7.35
C LEU A 86 0.98 3.82 8.38
N VAL A 87 1.70 2.76 8.76
CA VAL A 87 1.13 1.68 9.57
C VAL A 87 2.11 1.26 10.67
N ASP A 88 1.58 1.09 11.88
CA ASP A 88 2.32 0.43 12.96
C ASP A 88 2.50 -1.05 12.62
N ARG A 89 3.76 -1.48 12.54
CA ARG A 89 4.12 -2.82 12.06
C ARG A 89 3.75 -3.93 13.03
N GLN A 90 3.63 -3.62 14.32
CA GLN A 90 3.33 -4.63 15.33
C GLN A 90 1.84 -4.95 15.36
N THR A 91 0.98 -3.92 15.25
CA THR A 91 -0.47 -4.08 15.43
C THR A 91 -1.28 -4.01 14.14
N GLY A 92 -0.75 -3.40 13.08
CA GLY A 92 -1.49 -3.06 11.87
C GLY A 92 -2.33 -1.79 12.00
N ALA A 93 -2.16 -1.01 13.08
CA ALA A 93 -2.86 0.25 13.26
C ALA A 93 -2.48 1.24 12.14
N ILE A 94 -3.48 1.76 11.44
CA ILE A 94 -3.28 2.76 10.37
C ILE A 94 -3.05 4.12 11.04
N LEU A 95 -1.84 4.67 10.94
CA LEU A 95 -1.49 5.99 11.49
C LEU A 95 -1.84 7.12 10.52
N ASP A 96 -1.75 6.85 9.22
CA ASP A 96 -2.12 7.78 8.15
C ASP A 96 -2.69 6.99 6.96
N GLY A 97 -3.77 7.50 6.36
CA GLY A 97 -4.34 6.96 5.14
C GLY A 97 -5.66 6.21 5.31
N HIS A 98 -6.49 6.51 6.32
CA HIS A 98 -7.79 5.85 6.54
C HIS A 98 -8.71 5.91 5.32
N HIS A 99 -8.81 7.05 4.63
CA HIS A 99 -9.60 7.13 3.40
C HIS A 99 -9.03 6.24 2.29
N ARG A 100 -7.70 6.18 2.15
CA ARG A 100 -7.02 5.30 1.17
C ARG A 100 -7.28 3.84 1.50
N TYR A 101 -7.23 3.47 2.77
CA TYR A 101 -7.65 2.13 3.22
C TYR A 101 -9.11 1.82 2.84
N THR A 102 -10.04 2.75 3.10
CA THR A 102 -11.45 2.56 2.75
C THR A 102 -11.68 2.42 1.25
N VAL A 103 -10.98 3.20 0.42
CA VAL A 103 -11.01 3.01 -1.05
C VAL A 103 -10.57 1.60 -1.43
N GLY A 104 -9.55 1.06 -0.76
CA GLY A 104 -9.09 -0.31 -0.98
C GLY A 104 -10.15 -1.35 -0.69
N LEU A 105 -10.96 -1.13 0.35
CA LEU A 105 -12.12 -1.98 0.67
C LEU A 105 -13.21 -1.87 -0.42
N GLU A 106 -13.54 -0.66 -0.88
CA GLU A 106 -14.56 -0.46 -1.92
C GLU A 106 -14.19 -1.12 -3.25
N LEU A 107 -12.91 -1.02 -3.61
CA LEU A 107 -12.35 -1.64 -4.81
C LEU A 107 -12.07 -3.13 -4.62
N GLN A 108 -12.40 -3.71 -3.45
CA GLN A 108 -12.19 -5.13 -3.12
C GLN A 108 -10.73 -5.60 -3.30
N LEU A 109 -9.78 -4.69 -3.07
CA LEU A 109 -8.36 -5.00 -3.14
C LEU A 109 -7.97 -5.98 -2.03
N ARG A 110 -6.91 -6.74 -2.26
CA ARG A 110 -6.39 -7.72 -1.30
C ARG A 110 -5.22 -7.20 -0.49
N GLN A 111 -4.51 -6.21 -1.02
CA GLN A 111 -3.34 -5.63 -0.38
C GLN A 111 -3.25 -4.13 -0.69
N LEU A 112 -2.52 -3.39 0.14
CA LEU A 112 -2.26 -1.97 -0.01
C LEU A 112 -0.78 -1.65 0.23
N PRO A 113 -0.22 -0.63 -0.44
CA PRO A 113 1.12 -0.16 -0.17
C PRO A 113 1.17 0.60 1.17
N ALA A 114 2.12 0.25 2.03
CA ALA A 114 2.29 0.83 3.35
C ALA A 114 3.76 1.01 3.73
N ILE A 115 4.08 2.11 4.40
CA ILE A 115 5.32 2.26 5.17
C ILE A 115 5.06 1.69 6.56
N LEU A 116 5.96 0.80 7.00
CA LEU A 116 5.87 0.13 8.29
C LEU A 116 6.83 0.77 9.28
N VAL A 117 6.31 1.16 10.45
CA VAL A 117 7.08 1.77 11.54
C VAL A 117 6.87 1.03 12.85
N ASP A 118 7.83 1.14 13.75
CA ASP A 118 7.72 0.66 15.14
C ASP A 118 7.09 1.77 15.99
N TYR A 119 5.76 1.95 15.89
CA TYR A 119 5.10 3.21 16.28
C TYR A 119 5.30 3.58 17.75
N LEU A 120 5.15 2.63 18.67
CA LEU A 120 5.30 2.89 20.10
C LEU A 120 6.75 3.20 20.47
N ASP A 121 7.70 2.52 19.83
CA ASP A 121 9.13 2.59 20.15
C ASP A 121 9.85 3.73 19.41
N ASP A 122 9.29 4.24 18.31
CA ASP A 122 9.88 5.34 17.54
C ASP A 122 9.53 6.71 18.14
N ALA A 123 10.45 7.25 18.94
CA ALA A 123 10.32 8.56 19.57
C ALA A 123 10.25 9.74 18.58
N SER A 124 10.63 9.56 17.31
CA SER A 124 10.54 10.59 16.28
C SER A 124 9.11 10.78 15.76
N ILE A 125 8.24 9.80 15.99
CA ILE A 125 6.82 9.86 15.66
C ILE A 125 6.08 10.39 16.89
N SER A 126 5.25 11.41 16.72
CA SER A 126 4.36 11.91 17.77
C SER A 126 2.91 11.96 17.29
N VAL A 127 1.97 11.96 18.24
CA VAL A 127 0.55 12.14 17.96
C VAL A 127 0.03 13.28 18.81
N HIS A 128 -0.85 14.07 18.22
CA HIS A 128 -1.62 15.11 18.89
C HIS A 128 -3.09 14.98 18.53
N VAL A 129 -3.95 15.53 19.39
CA VAL A 129 -5.36 15.73 19.06
C VAL A 129 -5.46 16.67 17.84
N TRP A 130 -6.27 16.29 16.85
CA TRP A 130 -6.51 17.14 15.70
C TRP A 130 -7.28 18.42 16.11
N PRO A 131 -6.95 19.61 15.56
CA PRO A 131 -7.67 20.84 15.88
C PRO A 131 -9.18 20.73 15.61
N GLY A 132 -9.99 20.90 16.65
CA GLY A 132 -11.45 20.78 16.58
C GLY A 132 -12.01 19.40 16.95
N SER A 133 -11.17 18.43 17.32
CA SER A 133 -11.64 17.19 17.93
C SER A 133 -12.16 17.44 19.35
N ALA A 134 -13.14 16.64 19.78
CA ALA A 134 -13.69 16.66 21.14
C ALA A 134 -12.81 15.94 22.16
N LEU A 135 -11.75 15.24 21.72
CA LEU A 135 -10.83 14.54 22.62
C LEU A 135 -9.95 15.56 23.37
N PRO A 136 -9.82 15.46 24.70
CA PRO A 136 -8.97 16.38 25.46
C PRO A 136 -7.48 16.05 25.33
N VAL A 137 -7.13 14.77 25.21
CA VAL A 137 -5.77 14.25 25.06
C VAL A 137 -5.81 12.98 24.22
N LEU A 138 -4.71 12.69 23.53
CA LEU A 138 -4.53 11.47 22.76
C LEU A 138 -3.08 11.02 22.83
N THR A 139 -2.85 9.78 23.25
CA THR A 139 -1.53 9.16 23.29
C THR A 139 -1.37 8.11 22.18
N LYS A 140 -0.14 7.66 21.94
CA LYS A 140 0.12 6.55 21.01
C LYS A 140 -0.59 5.26 21.43
N HIS A 141 -0.64 4.99 22.73
CA HIS A 141 -1.30 3.82 23.28
C HIS A 141 -2.80 3.88 23.02
N ASP A 142 -3.44 5.04 23.16
CA ASP A 142 -4.86 5.21 22.86
C ASP A 142 -5.18 4.92 21.38
N VAL A 143 -4.30 5.35 20.46
CA VAL A 143 -4.42 5.05 19.02
C VAL A 143 -4.36 3.54 18.77
N VAL A 144 -3.37 2.86 19.35
CA VAL A 144 -3.21 1.41 19.19
C VAL A 144 -4.38 0.64 19.81
N LEU A 145 -4.79 1.00 21.03
CA LEU A 145 -5.93 0.37 21.69
C LEU A 145 -7.23 0.56 20.92
N MET A 146 -7.47 1.76 20.37
CA MET A 146 -8.63 2.01 19.53
C MET A 146 -8.58 1.17 18.24
N ALA A 147 -7.43 1.09 17.57
CA ALA A 147 -7.27 0.26 16.37
C ALA A 147 -7.51 -1.24 16.65
N LEU A 148 -7.14 -1.73 17.83
CA LEU A 148 -7.37 -3.12 18.25
C LEU A 148 -8.81 -3.39 18.74
N SER A 149 -9.61 -2.34 18.90
CA SER A 149 -11.00 -2.42 19.34
C SER A 149 -11.97 -2.55 18.16
N PRO A 150 -13.26 -2.89 18.39
CA PRO A 150 -14.29 -2.84 17.35
C PRO A 150 -14.78 -1.41 17.05
N HIS A 151 -14.19 -0.38 17.68
CA HIS A 151 -14.62 1.00 17.58
C HIS A 151 -13.59 1.86 16.84
N THR A 152 -14.03 3.06 16.44
CA THR A 152 -13.14 4.10 15.91
C THR A 152 -13.43 5.43 16.58
N PHE A 153 -12.42 6.28 16.66
CA PHE A 153 -12.63 7.69 16.98
C PHE A 153 -13.41 8.39 15.85
N PRO A 154 -14.10 9.49 16.15
CA PRO A 154 -14.67 10.37 15.13
C PRO A 154 -13.61 10.83 14.11
N PRO A 155 -14.01 11.20 12.89
CA PRO A 155 -13.06 11.67 11.89
C PRO A 155 -12.24 12.86 12.37
N LYS A 156 -10.98 12.92 11.95
CA LYS A 156 -10.00 13.92 12.36
C LYS A 156 -9.90 14.02 13.88
N SER A 157 -9.55 12.92 14.53
CA SER A 157 -9.26 12.87 15.97
C SER A 157 -7.77 12.87 16.24
N SER A 158 -6.98 12.23 15.37
CA SER A 158 -5.54 12.07 15.52
C SER A 158 -4.75 12.84 14.46
N LYS A 159 -3.66 13.48 14.87
CA LYS A 159 -2.70 14.13 13.98
C LYS A 159 -1.29 13.63 14.29
N HIS A 160 -0.78 12.76 13.43
CA HIS A 160 0.59 12.25 13.54
C HIS A 160 1.61 13.23 12.96
N LYS A 161 2.78 13.30 13.57
CA LYS A 161 3.99 13.95 13.02
C LYS A 161 5.10 12.92 12.98
N TYR A 162 5.89 12.95 11.92
CA TYR A 162 6.99 12.00 11.67
C TYR A 162 8.05 12.68 10.78
N PRO A 163 9.34 12.29 10.87
CA PRO A 163 10.45 13.06 10.29
C PRO A 163 10.71 12.78 8.80
N PHE A 164 9.80 12.07 8.13
CA PHE A 164 9.93 11.67 6.72
C PHE A 164 8.66 12.02 5.93
N SER A 165 8.77 12.02 4.61
CA SER A 165 7.61 12.06 3.73
C SER A 165 7.22 10.64 3.37
N LEU A 166 5.92 10.38 3.25
CA LEU A 166 5.42 9.10 2.70
C LEU A 166 5.88 8.86 1.25
N GLY A 167 6.29 9.92 0.55
CA GLY A 167 6.75 9.86 -0.83
C GLY A 167 5.61 9.60 -1.82
N LYS A 168 5.93 9.70 -3.10
CA LYS A 168 5.03 9.30 -4.19
C LYS A 168 5.42 7.91 -4.67
N ILE A 169 4.42 7.09 -4.90
CA ILE A 169 4.53 5.75 -5.47
C ILE A 169 3.65 5.67 -6.72
N ALA A 170 3.72 4.56 -7.44
CA ALA A 170 2.79 4.25 -8.52
C ALA A 170 2.57 2.74 -8.51
N VAL A 171 1.70 2.27 -7.62
CA VAL A 171 1.39 0.84 -7.49
C VAL A 171 0.10 0.53 -8.25
N PRO A 172 0.14 -0.22 -9.36
CA PRO A 172 -1.03 -0.47 -10.19
C PRO A 172 -2.12 -1.26 -9.45
N LEU A 173 -3.39 -0.98 -9.73
CA LEU A 173 -4.53 -1.68 -9.12
C LEU A 173 -4.49 -3.20 -9.35
N ARG A 174 -4.12 -3.65 -10.57
CA ARG A 174 -3.99 -5.08 -10.90
C ARG A 174 -3.11 -5.84 -9.91
N LEU A 175 -2.02 -5.22 -9.47
CA LEU A 175 -1.11 -5.82 -8.49
C LEU A 175 -1.73 -5.93 -7.10
N LEU A 176 -2.66 -5.03 -6.75
CA LEU A 176 -3.34 -4.99 -5.45
C LEU A 176 -4.57 -5.90 -5.38
N GLU A 177 -5.12 -6.30 -6.52
CA GLU A 177 -6.26 -7.22 -6.67
C GLU A 177 -5.87 -8.69 -6.39
N ASP A 178 -4.64 -9.06 -6.73
CA ASP A 178 -4.14 -10.42 -6.53
C ASP A 178 -3.90 -10.73 -5.05
N ARG A 179 -4.16 -11.99 -4.65
CA ARG A 179 -3.79 -12.47 -3.31
C ARG A 179 -2.27 -12.36 -3.14
N ALA A 180 -1.85 -11.68 -2.08
CA ALA A 180 -0.44 -11.55 -1.72
C ALA A 180 0.26 -12.91 -1.71
N THR A 181 1.05 -13.18 -2.74
CA THR A 181 1.98 -14.34 -2.80
C THR A 181 3.34 -13.97 -2.18
N TYR A 182 3.56 -12.69 -1.85
CA TYR A 182 4.88 -12.14 -1.57
C TYR A 182 4.85 -10.95 -0.60
N MET A 183 5.60 -11.04 0.50
CA MET A 183 5.92 -9.90 1.39
C MET A 183 7.17 -9.20 0.82
N GLY A 184 6.97 -8.29 -0.14
CA GLY A 184 8.05 -7.56 -0.81
C GLY A 184 8.11 -6.08 -0.42
N MET A 185 9.33 -5.55 -0.33
CA MET A 185 9.62 -4.13 -0.11
C MET A 185 9.78 -3.42 -1.47
N TYR A 186 8.90 -2.47 -1.79
CA TYR A 186 8.93 -1.53 -2.90
C TYR A 186 9.78 -0.30 -2.56
N LEU A 187 10.58 0.17 -3.51
CA LEU A 187 11.35 1.40 -3.39
C LEU A 187 10.56 2.58 -3.97
N PRO A 188 10.70 3.81 -3.42
CA PRO A 188 10.08 5.01 -3.98
C PRO A 188 10.52 5.29 -5.41
N VAL A 189 9.65 5.91 -6.23
CA VAL A 189 9.99 6.31 -7.60
C VAL A 189 10.97 7.51 -7.55
N PRO A 190 12.10 7.48 -8.28
CA PRO A 190 13.00 8.63 -8.38
C PRO A 190 12.26 9.84 -8.98
N ARG A 191 12.41 11.02 -8.39
CA ARG A 191 11.92 12.25 -9.04
C ARG A 191 12.76 12.49 -10.28
N HIS A 192 12.15 12.44 -11.47
CA HIS A 192 12.76 13.07 -12.64
C HIS A 192 12.83 14.57 -12.34
N HIS A 193 14.04 15.12 -12.28
CA HIS A 193 14.22 16.56 -12.39
C HIS A 193 13.66 16.97 -13.75
N VAL A 194 12.50 17.62 -13.75
CA VAL A 194 12.12 18.47 -14.87
C VAL A 194 13.14 19.60 -14.85
N ALA A 195 14.07 19.58 -15.80
CA ALA A 195 14.96 20.71 -16.04
C ALA A 195 14.10 21.94 -16.34
N ALA A 196 14.54 23.07 -15.79
CA ALA A 196 13.87 24.37 -15.82
C ALA A 196 13.51 24.85 -17.23
#